data_AF-A0A7G9BH75-F1
#
_entry.id   AF-A0A7G9BH75-F1
#
_cell.length_a   1.000
_cell.length_b   1.000
_cell.length_c   1.000
_cell.angle_alpha   90.00
_cell.angle_beta   90.00
_cell.angle_gamma   90.00
#
_symmetry.space_group_name_H-M   'P 1'
#
loop_
_entity.id
_entity.type
_entity.pdbx_description
1 polymer ?
#
loop_
_entity_poly.entity_id
_entity_poly.type
_entity_poly.pdbx_seq_one_letter_code
_entity_poly.pdbx_strand_id
1 'polypeptide(L)'
;MSKKRWIWIGAAILSIAAFILKDSFLQPNAEDLKGGFKEIVFARSEQNAGPIIRLYVVSVKDEKNAQMQSYGDLMPHTKYGTTKVFFFNAEKPIPQRINLQPPHFDTTIYKASSRYEKRPMGGTLLLNFNMY
;
A
#
# COMPACT_ATOMS: atom_id res chain seq x y z
N MET A 1 -32.55 -6.02 36.91
CA MET A 1 -32.27 -5.17 35.73
C MET A 1 -33.39 -5.36 34.71
N SER A 2 -34.02 -4.30 34.17
CA SER A 2 -35.26 -4.46 33.38
C SER A 2 -34.99 -4.89 31.92
N LYS A 3 -35.88 -5.71 31.33
CA LYS A 3 -35.80 -6.15 29.91
C LYS A 3 -35.59 -4.98 28.93
N LYS A 4 -36.17 -3.81 29.22
CA LYS A 4 -36.00 -2.58 28.43
C LYS A 4 -34.54 -2.14 28.34
N ARG A 5 -33.74 -2.29 29.41
CA ARG A 5 -32.30 -1.94 29.40
C ARG A 5 -31.51 -2.84 28.47
N TRP A 6 -31.80 -4.14 28.44
CA TRP A 6 -31.14 -5.08 27.53
C TRP A 6 -31.44 -4.81 26.06
N ILE A 7 -32.68 -4.39 25.74
CA ILE A 7 -33.05 -3.98 24.37
C ILE A 7 -32.22 -2.75 23.94
N TRP A 8 -32.09 -1.74 24.80
CA TRP A 8 -31.28 -0.55 24.50
C TRP A 8 -29.79 -0.87 24.35
N ILE A 9 -29.24 -1.75 25.20
CA ILE A 9 -27.85 -2.21 25.08
C ILE A 9 -27.65 -2.96 23.76
N GLY A 10 -28.55 -3.87 23.40
CA GLY A 10 -28.50 -4.59 22.13
C GLY A 10 -28.55 -3.66 20.92
N ALA A 11 -29.45 -2.68 20.93
CA ALA A 11 -29.56 -1.68 19.87
C ALA A 11 -28.29 -0.82 19.75
N ALA A 12 -27.69 -0.42 20.86
CA ALA A 12 -26.43 0.34 20.87
C ALA A 12 -25.27 -0.47 20.28
N ILE A 13 -25.14 -1.75 20.69
CA ILE A 13 -24.11 -2.65 20.14
C ILE A 13 -24.30 -2.84 18.63
N LEU A 14 -25.53 -3.08 18.18
CA LEU A 14 -25.83 -3.25 16.75
C LEU A 14 -25.50 -1.98 15.94
N SER A 15 -25.77 -0.79 16.50
CA SER A 15 -25.45 0.49 15.87
C SER A 15 -23.94 0.70 15.73
N ILE A 16 -23.17 0.38 16.77
CA ILE A 16 -21.70 0.47 16.73
C ILE A 16 -21.13 -0.54 15.73
N ALA A 17 -21.65 -1.78 15.72
CA ALA A 17 -21.22 -2.80 14.77
C ALA A 17 -21.50 -2.38 13.32
N ALA A 18 -22.67 -1.81 13.04
CA ALA A 18 -23.00 -1.28 11.71
C ALA A 18 -22.06 -0.14 11.29
N PHE A 19 -21.67 0.73 12.21
CA PHE A 19 -20.70 1.80 11.94
C PHE A 19 -19.30 1.26 11.59
N ILE A 20 -18.79 0.29 12.37
CA ILE A 20 -17.48 -0.33 12.13
C ILE A 20 -17.47 -1.10 10.79
N LEU A 21 -18.55 -1.85 10.50
CA LEU A 21 -18.67 -2.58 9.24
C LEU A 21 -18.71 -1.62 8.06
N LYS A 22 -19.46 -0.52 8.16
CA LYS A 22 -19.49 0.53 7.13
C LYS A 22 -18.08 1.06 6.85
N ASP A 23 -17.30 1.39 7.87
CA ASP A 23 -15.93 1.89 7.67
C ASP A 23 -14.98 0.83 7.11
N SER A 24 -15.18 -0.45 7.46
CA SER A 24 -14.35 -1.55 6.97
C SER A 24 -14.64 -1.88 5.50
N PHE A 25 -15.90 -1.79 5.06
CA PHE A 25 -16.29 -2.02 3.66
C PHE A 25 -16.08 -0.81 2.75
N LEU A 26 -16.02 0.41 3.29
CA LEU A 26 -15.83 1.63 2.51
C LEU A 26 -14.36 2.06 2.37
N GLN A 27 -13.41 1.37 3.02
CA GLN A 27 -12.00 1.64 2.77
C GLN A 27 -11.65 1.24 1.33
N PRO A 28 -11.18 2.19 0.48
CA PRO A 28 -10.81 1.87 -0.88
C PRO A 28 -9.69 0.84 -0.88
N ASN A 29 -9.91 -0.28 -1.56
CA ASN A 29 -8.87 -1.27 -1.73
C ASN A 29 -7.98 -0.89 -2.89
N ALA A 30 -6.76 -1.41 -2.91
CA ALA A 30 -5.85 -1.23 -4.04
C ALA A 30 -6.45 -1.72 -5.38
N GLU A 31 -7.40 -2.66 -5.32
CA GLU A 31 -8.13 -3.20 -6.48
C GLU A 31 -9.16 -2.23 -7.06
N ASP A 32 -9.68 -1.30 -6.26
CA ASP A 32 -10.66 -0.29 -6.69
C ASP A 32 -9.99 0.89 -7.42
N LEU A 33 -8.66 0.96 -7.37
CA LEU A 33 -7.89 2.02 -8.01
C LEU A 33 -7.70 1.77 -9.51
N LYS A 34 -7.80 2.86 -10.29
CA LYS A 34 -7.45 2.85 -11.71
C LYS A 34 -5.96 2.56 -11.88
N GLY A 35 -5.62 1.73 -12.86
CA GLY A 35 -4.25 1.31 -13.17
C GLY A 35 -4.04 -0.20 -13.19
N GLY A 36 -4.98 -0.97 -12.62
CA GLY A 36 -4.92 -2.44 -12.63
C GLY A 36 -3.71 -2.97 -11.88
N PHE A 37 -3.51 -2.48 -10.66
CA PHE A 37 -2.36 -2.81 -9.82
C PHE A 37 -2.37 -4.28 -9.40
N LYS A 38 -1.19 -4.90 -9.35
CA LYS A 38 -1.00 -6.21 -8.73
C LYS A 38 0.32 -6.25 -7.96
N GLU A 39 0.26 -6.56 -6.68
CA GLU A 39 1.47 -6.79 -5.88
C GLU A 39 2.16 -8.08 -6.35
N ILE A 40 3.47 -8.00 -6.63
CA ILE A 40 4.29 -9.11 -7.14
C ILE A 40 5.21 -9.63 -6.05
N VAL A 41 5.93 -8.74 -5.38
CA VAL A 41 6.77 -9.11 -4.24
C VAL A 41 6.74 -8.02 -3.17
N PHE A 42 6.75 -8.48 -1.93
CA PHE A 42 6.85 -7.65 -0.74
C PHE A 42 8.04 -8.12 0.11
N ALA A 43 8.84 -7.16 0.59
CA ALA A 43 9.89 -7.41 1.58
C ALA A 43 9.80 -6.39 2.71
N ARG A 44 10.20 -6.83 3.91
CA ARG A 44 10.22 -6.00 5.11
C ARG A 44 11.48 -6.29 5.92
N SER A 45 12.01 -5.27 6.58
CA SER A 45 13.08 -5.44 7.56
C SER A 45 12.62 -6.23 8.79
N GLU A 46 13.56 -6.97 9.39
CA GLU A 46 13.34 -7.70 10.63
C GLU A 46 13.02 -6.77 11.81
N GLN A 47 12.40 -7.33 12.83
CA GLN A 47 12.06 -6.61 14.05
C GLN A 47 13.35 -6.27 14.83
N ASN A 48 13.50 -5.01 15.24
CA ASN A 48 14.65 -4.46 15.98
C ASN A 48 15.94 -4.23 15.16
N ALA A 49 15.93 -4.42 13.84
CA ALA A 49 17.08 -4.12 12.96
C ALA A 49 17.19 -2.63 12.55
N GLY A 50 16.58 -1.71 13.31
CA GLY A 50 16.46 -0.29 13.00
C GLY A 50 15.07 0.13 12.49
N PRO A 51 14.97 1.27 11.78
CA PRO A 51 13.71 1.76 11.21
C PRO A 51 13.05 0.70 10.31
N ILE A 52 11.74 0.50 10.47
CA ILE A 52 11.02 -0.50 9.66
C ILE A 52 11.04 -0.08 8.19
N ILE A 53 11.65 -0.88 7.33
CA ILE A 53 11.62 -0.69 5.88
C ILE A 53 10.61 -1.68 5.28
N ARG A 54 9.72 -1.18 4.42
CA ARG A 54 8.79 -1.97 3.61
C ARG A 54 9.03 -1.65 2.15
N LEU A 55 9.27 -2.67 1.34
CA LEU A 55 9.48 -2.53 -0.10
C LEU A 55 8.45 -3.38 -0.84
N TYR A 56 7.80 -2.77 -1.82
CA TYR A 56 6.80 -3.41 -2.66
C TYR A 56 7.24 -3.30 -4.12
N VAL A 57 7.05 -4.38 -4.86
CA VAL A 57 7.09 -4.40 -6.33
C VAL A 57 5.67 -4.64 -6.81
N VAL A 58 5.17 -3.71 -7.61
CA VAL A 58 3.79 -3.70 -8.06
C VAL A 58 3.76 -3.60 -9.58
N SER A 59 3.04 -4.50 -10.24
CA SER A 59 2.76 -4.37 -11.65
C SER A 59 1.56 -3.46 -11.89
N VAL A 60 1.61 -2.71 -13.00
CA VAL A 60 0.60 -1.74 -13.40
C VAL A 60 0.21 -2.02 -14.84
N LYS A 61 -1.07 -2.26 -15.10
CA LYS A 61 -1.60 -2.55 -16.45
C LYS A 61 -1.75 -1.28 -17.29
N ASP A 62 -2.33 -0.23 -16.71
CA ASP A 62 -2.53 1.06 -17.39
C ASP A 62 -1.78 2.16 -16.65
N GLU A 63 -0.53 2.38 -17.02
CA GLU A 63 0.34 3.37 -16.38
C GLU A 63 -0.12 4.82 -16.60
N LYS A 64 -0.88 5.11 -17.67
CA LYS A 64 -1.29 6.48 -18.01
C LYS A 64 -2.39 6.99 -17.09
N ASN A 65 -3.31 6.11 -16.71
CA ASN A 65 -4.42 6.44 -15.81
C ASN A 65 -4.23 5.91 -14.38
N ALA A 66 -3.04 5.37 -14.07
CA ALA A 66 -2.75 4.74 -12.80
C ALA A 66 -2.77 5.74 -11.63
N GLN A 67 -3.52 5.42 -10.59
CA GLN A 67 -3.57 6.18 -9.33
C GLN A 67 -2.43 5.76 -8.39
N MET A 68 -1.17 5.85 -8.88
CA MET A 68 0.02 5.33 -8.17
C MET A 68 0.23 6.00 -6.80
N GLN A 69 -0.05 7.30 -6.69
CA GLN A 69 -0.01 8.03 -5.42
C GLN A 69 -1.01 7.43 -4.43
N SER A 70 -2.27 7.29 -4.84
CA SER A 70 -3.33 6.69 -4.01
C SER A 70 -2.99 5.27 -3.59
N TYR A 71 -2.45 4.45 -4.50
CA TYR A 71 -1.98 3.10 -4.18
C TYR A 71 -0.93 3.13 -3.06
N GLY A 72 0.09 3.99 -3.20
CA GLY A 72 1.13 4.14 -2.19
C GLY A 72 0.59 4.63 -0.84
N ASP A 73 -0.41 5.52 -0.85
CA ASP A 73 -1.02 6.06 0.37
C ASP A 73 -1.83 5.02 1.16
N LEU A 74 -2.35 3.99 0.47
CA LEU A 74 -2.99 2.81 1.09
C LEU A 74 -2.00 1.84 1.72
N MET A 75 -0.71 1.93 1.38
CA MET A 75 0.27 0.95 1.88
C MET A 75 0.55 1.12 3.37
N PRO A 76 0.74 -0.01 4.11
CA PRO A 76 1.07 0.02 5.52
C PRO A 76 2.28 0.91 5.82
N HIS A 77 2.15 1.76 6.83
CA HIS A 77 3.21 2.66 7.27
C HIS A 77 3.20 2.82 8.78
N THR A 78 4.37 3.07 9.35
CA THR A 78 4.58 3.31 10.78
C THR A 78 5.32 4.62 10.95
N LYS A 79 5.07 5.35 12.04
CA LYS A 79 5.64 6.68 12.31
C LYS A 79 7.17 6.78 12.04
N TYR A 80 7.93 5.74 12.39
CA TYR A 80 9.39 5.68 12.18
C TYR A 80 9.83 4.78 11.03
N GLY A 81 8.88 4.25 10.26
CA GLY A 81 9.18 3.37 9.14
C GLY A 81 9.29 4.12 7.82
N THR A 82 9.79 3.44 6.80
CA THR A 82 9.76 3.88 5.41
C THR A 82 9.02 2.83 4.60
N THR A 83 8.14 3.27 3.72
CA THR A 83 7.44 2.40 2.76
C THR A 83 7.79 2.86 1.35
N LYS A 84 8.31 1.97 0.52
CA LYS A 84 8.60 2.24 -0.90
C LYS A 84 7.81 1.29 -1.77
N VAL A 85 7.22 1.82 -2.83
CA VAL A 85 6.54 1.04 -3.87
C VAL A 85 7.21 1.33 -5.19
N PHE A 86 7.72 0.29 -5.84
CA PHE A 86 8.26 0.36 -7.19
C PHE A 86 7.20 -0.15 -8.15
N PHE A 87 6.76 0.73 -9.05
CA PHE A 87 5.76 0.40 -10.06
C PHE A 87 6.45 -0.04 -11.35
N PHE A 88 5.97 -1.13 -11.93
CA PHE A 88 6.48 -1.70 -13.18
C PHE A 88 5.33 -1.89 -14.16
N ASN A 89 5.58 -1.64 -15.44
CA ASN A 89 4.64 -1.96 -16.50
C ASN A 89 4.40 -3.48 -16.54
N ALA A 90 3.13 -3.90 -16.55
CA ALA A 90 2.74 -5.31 -16.55
C ALA A 90 3.20 -6.10 -17.79
N GLU A 91 3.53 -5.42 -18.89
CA GLU A 91 4.00 -5.99 -20.16
C GLU A 91 5.53 -6.08 -20.24
N LYS A 92 6.25 -5.56 -19.24
CA LYS A 92 7.73 -5.57 -19.18
C LYS A 92 8.23 -6.57 -18.14
N PRO A 93 9.53 -6.96 -18.16
CA PRO A 93 10.11 -7.78 -17.12
C PRO A 93 9.96 -7.13 -15.73
N ILE A 94 9.50 -7.92 -14.75
CA ILE A 94 9.27 -7.48 -13.37
C ILE A 94 10.10 -8.36 -12.42
N PRO A 95 10.83 -7.75 -11.46
CA PRO A 95 11.59 -8.52 -10.50
C PRO A 95 10.66 -9.34 -9.59
N GLN A 96 10.96 -10.63 -9.44
CA GLN A 96 10.24 -11.54 -8.54
C GLN A 96 10.82 -11.56 -7.12
N ARG A 97 11.91 -10.80 -6.89
CA ARG A 97 12.59 -10.66 -5.60
C ARG A 97 13.04 -9.22 -5.43
N ILE A 98 13.08 -8.75 -4.20
CA ILE A 98 13.56 -7.41 -3.85
C ILE A 98 14.43 -7.47 -2.60
N ASN A 99 15.52 -6.71 -2.60
CA ASN A 99 16.48 -6.61 -1.52
C ASN A 99 16.23 -5.35 -0.69
N LEU A 100 16.39 -5.44 0.62
CA LEU A 100 16.25 -4.29 1.51
C LEU A 100 17.32 -3.22 1.29
N GLN A 101 18.49 -3.61 0.76
CA GLN A 101 19.59 -2.72 0.45
C GLN A 101 19.52 -2.25 -1.01
N PRO A 102 19.87 -0.98 -1.30
CA PRO A 102 20.04 -0.51 -2.67
C PRO A 102 21.02 -1.40 -3.46
N PRO A 103 20.82 -1.60 -4.77
CA PRO A 103 19.81 -0.97 -5.62
C PRO A 103 18.39 -1.58 -5.52
N HIS A 104 18.14 -2.45 -4.54
CA HIS A 104 16.88 -3.18 -4.28
C HIS A 104 16.54 -4.27 -5.31
N PHE A 105 16.86 -4.07 -6.58
CA PHE A 105 16.72 -5.07 -7.65
C PHE A 105 17.78 -4.80 -8.72
N ASP A 106 17.94 -5.74 -9.66
CA ASP A 106 18.87 -5.56 -10.78
C ASP A 106 18.32 -4.48 -11.74
N THR A 107 18.86 -3.28 -11.63
CA THR A 107 18.46 -2.12 -12.45
C THR A 107 18.94 -2.20 -13.90
N THR A 108 19.78 -3.17 -14.25
CA THR A 108 20.19 -3.41 -15.64
C THR A 108 19.14 -4.21 -16.41
N ILE A 109 18.47 -5.14 -15.72
CA ILE A 109 17.42 -6.00 -16.28
C ILE A 109 16.04 -5.36 -16.11
N TYR A 110 15.75 -4.80 -14.94
CA TYR A 110 14.43 -4.33 -14.57
C TYR A 110 14.38 -2.80 -14.50
N LYS A 111 13.32 -2.20 -15.05
CA LYS A 111 13.09 -0.76 -15.05
C LYS A 111 11.72 -0.45 -14.47
N ALA A 112 11.72 0.16 -13.28
CA ALA A 112 10.50 0.71 -12.70
C ALA A 112 10.08 1.95 -13.52
N SER A 113 8.79 2.11 -13.75
CA SER A 113 8.23 3.32 -14.38
C SER A 113 8.09 4.46 -13.40
N SER A 114 7.77 4.15 -12.14
CA SER A 114 7.65 5.11 -11.06
C SER A 114 8.02 4.50 -9.71
N ARG A 115 8.30 5.36 -8.72
CA ARG A 115 8.53 4.99 -7.33
C ARG A 115 7.78 5.91 -6.40
N TYR A 116 6.93 5.34 -5.57
CA TYR A 116 6.36 6.01 -4.41
C TYR A 116 7.23 5.75 -3.17
N GLU A 117 7.36 6.76 -2.32
CA GLU A 117 8.02 6.65 -1.03
C GLU A 117 7.23 7.42 0.04
N LYS A 118 6.89 6.73 1.14
CA LYS A 118 6.39 7.33 2.38
C LYS A 118 7.48 7.27 3.43
N ARG A 119 8.00 8.44 3.77
CA ARG A 119 9.12 8.66 4.70
C ARG A 119 8.65 8.61 6.15
N PRO A 120 9.59 8.50 7.12
CA PRO A 120 9.28 8.69 8.52
C PRO A 120 8.55 10.02 8.74
N MET A 121 7.65 10.06 9.72
CA MET A 121 6.72 11.18 9.96
C MET A 121 5.64 11.39 8.88
N GLY A 122 5.57 10.53 7.85
CA GLY A 122 4.43 10.46 6.93
C GLY A 122 4.52 11.30 5.66
N GLY A 123 5.64 11.98 5.41
CA GLY A 123 5.85 12.71 4.14
C GLY A 123 5.90 11.75 2.95
N THR A 124 5.18 12.06 1.87
CA THR A 124 5.08 11.20 0.68
C THR A 124 5.77 11.84 -0.52
N LEU A 125 6.27 11.00 -1.44
CA LEU A 125 6.90 11.41 -2.68
C LEU A 125 6.63 10.37 -3.76
N LEU A 126 6.09 10.80 -4.91
CA LEU A 126 6.00 10.00 -6.12
C LEU A 126 7.00 10.52 -7.15
N LEU A 127 7.90 9.66 -7.60
CA LEU A 127 8.86 9.93 -8.66
C LEU A 127 8.45 9.12 -9.89
N ASN A 128 8.31 9.79 -11.04
CA ASN A 128 8.05 9.13 -12.32
C ASN A 128 9.34 9.14 -13.15
N PHE A 129 9.75 7.99 -13.66
CA PHE A 129 11.00 7.81 -14.42
C PHE A 129 10.80 7.86 -15.94
N ASN A 130 9.55 7.74 -16.42
CA ASN A 130 9.21 7.70 -17.85
C ASN A 130 8.60 9.01 -18.40
N MET A 131 8.93 10.18 -17.83
CA MET A 131 8.48 11.47 -18.39
C MET A 131 9.51 12.03 -19.38
N TYR A 132 9.79 11.31 -20.48
CA TYR A 132 10.33 11.83 -21.75
C TYR A 132 9.94 10.90 -22.90
#